data_AF-K1UHK9-F1
#
_entry.id   AF-K1UHK9-F1
#
_cell.length_a   1.000
_cell.length_b   1.000
_cell.length_c   1.000
_cell.angle_alpha   90.00
_cell.angle_beta   90.00
_cell.angle_gamma   90.00
#
_symmetry.space_group_name_H-M   'P 1'
#
loop_
_entity.id
_entity.type
_entity.pdbx_description
1 polymer ?
#
loop_
_entity_poly.entity_id
_entity_poly.type
_entity_poly.pdbx_seq_one_letter_code
_entity_poly.pdbx_strand_id
1 'polypeptide(L)'
;MDTVSGIVMAHKGETPGLGAEIATPKFQAHFAGKKLFKSGEFVSVSLRKGGAKDPEHEVDGISGGTKTSDGVTAMLRDCLSAYLPYFESQHQAAAQSAPAAANEAASSEVSNQQNVNESHE
;
A
#
# COMPACT_ATOMS: atom_id res chain seq x y z
N MET A 1 1.45 2.45 -6.70
CA MET A 1 1.13 1.03 -6.92
C MET A 1 0.90 0.44 -5.54
N ASP A 2 -0.35 0.11 -5.20
CA ASP A 2 -0.79 -0.16 -3.82
C ASP A 2 -1.52 -1.51 -3.69
N THR A 3 -2.22 -1.94 -4.74
CA THR A 3 -3.12 -3.09 -4.69
C THR A 3 -2.43 -4.39 -5.08
N VAL A 4 -2.60 -5.44 -4.28
CA VAL A 4 -2.17 -6.82 -4.55
C VAL A 4 -3.03 -7.42 -5.66
N SER A 5 -2.41 -7.82 -6.77
CA SER A 5 -3.11 -8.50 -7.86
C SER A 5 -3.39 -9.98 -7.56
N GLY A 6 -2.54 -10.62 -6.77
CA GLY A 6 -2.64 -12.01 -6.36
C GLY A 6 -1.36 -12.48 -5.67
N ILE A 7 -1.40 -13.69 -5.13
CA ILE A 7 -0.26 -14.34 -4.48
C ILE A 7 -0.26 -15.82 -4.83
N VAL A 8 0.94 -16.41 -4.91
CA VAL A 8 1.12 -17.86 -5.01
C VAL A 8 2.06 -18.29 -3.89
N MET A 9 1.62 -19.25 -3.08
CA MET A 9 2.39 -19.79 -1.95
C MET A 9 2.49 -21.31 -2.09
N ALA A 10 3.63 -21.85 -1.67
CA ALA A 10 3.86 -23.28 -1.53
C ALA A 10 4.03 -23.63 -0.04
N HIS A 11 3.85 -24.90 0.33
CA HIS A 11 3.73 -25.31 1.74
C HIS A 11 4.71 -26.43 2.17
N LYS A 12 5.98 -26.34 1.78
CA LYS A 12 6.95 -27.40 2.07
C LYS A 12 7.16 -27.58 3.57
N GLY A 13 6.81 -28.76 4.09
CA GLY A 13 7.02 -29.12 5.51
C GLY A 13 5.92 -28.66 6.46
N GLU A 14 4.85 -28.04 5.95
CA GLU A 14 3.65 -27.74 6.73
C GLU A 14 2.73 -28.96 6.87
N THR A 15 1.98 -29.02 7.96
CA THR A 15 1.07 -30.14 8.25
C THR A 15 -0.21 -30.04 7.40
N PRO A 16 -0.58 -31.10 6.63
CA PRO A 16 -1.85 -31.15 5.88
C PRO A 16 -3.08 -30.89 6.78
N GLY A 17 -4.04 -30.09 6.30
CA GLY A 17 -5.23 -29.70 7.06
C GLY A 17 -5.01 -28.65 8.15
N LEU A 18 -3.76 -28.21 8.39
CA LEU A 18 -3.40 -27.07 9.23
C LEU A 18 -2.70 -26.02 8.37
N GLY A 19 -1.40 -25.77 8.58
CA GLY A 19 -0.65 -24.73 7.86
C GLY A 19 -0.56 -24.94 6.35
N ALA A 20 -0.66 -26.18 5.88
CA ALA A 20 -0.60 -26.50 4.45
C ALA A 20 -1.68 -25.80 3.61
N GLU A 21 -2.79 -25.41 4.24
CA GLU A 21 -3.90 -24.75 3.57
C GLU A 21 -3.52 -23.39 2.94
N ILE A 22 -2.38 -22.78 3.34
CA ILE A 22 -1.86 -21.55 2.71
C ILE A 22 -1.62 -21.69 1.20
N ALA A 23 -1.32 -22.89 0.74
CA ALA A 23 -1.01 -23.15 -0.66
C ALA A 23 -2.27 -23.42 -1.51
N THR A 24 -3.45 -23.47 -0.89
CA THR A 24 -4.67 -23.76 -1.64
C THR A 24 -5.09 -22.54 -2.47
N PRO A 25 -5.68 -22.74 -3.67
CA PRO A 25 -6.21 -21.64 -4.46
C PRO A 25 -7.28 -20.84 -3.72
N LYS A 26 -8.09 -21.53 -2.91
CA LYS A 26 -9.13 -20.91 -2.08
C LYS A 26 -8.53 -19.89 -1.10
N PHE A 27 -7.45 -20.27 -0.41
CA PHE A 27 -6.80 -19.37 0.53
C PHE A 27 -6.11 -18.19 -0.17
N GLN A 28 -5.38 -18.46 -1.25
CA GLN A 28 -4.65 -17.43 -2.01
C GLN A 28 -5.57 -16.39 -2.65
N ALA A 29 -6.79 -16.78 -3.04
CA ALA A 29 -7.79 -15.86 -3.59
C ALA A 29 -8.16 -14.72 -2.64
N HIS A 30 -7.97 -14.88 -1.32
CA HIS A 30 -8.27 -13.82 -0.35
C HIS A 30 -7.31 -12.62 -0.42
N PHE A 31 -6.18 -12.72 -1.12
CA PHE A 31 -5.18 -11.64 -1.18
C PHE A 31 -5.39 -10.67 -2.34
N ALA A 32 -6.10 -11.08 -3.39
CA ALA A 32 -6.39 -10.19 -4.50
C ALA A 32 -7.23 -9.00 -4.02
N GLY A 33 -6.84 -7.78 -4.41
CA GLY A 33 -7.52 -6.55 -4.02
C GLY A 33 -7.07 -5.95 -2.68
N LYS A 34 -6.22 -6.64 -1.90
CA LYS A 34 -5.67 -6.08 -0.66
C LYS A 34 -4.72 -4.92 -0.94
N LYS A 35 -4.62 -3.99 0.02
CA LYS A 35 -3.81 -2.77 -0.08
C LYS A 35 -2.60 -2.85 0.82
N LEU A 36 -1.48 -2.31 0.36
CA LEU A 36 -0.22 -2.30 1.13
C LEU A 36 -0.07 -1.06 2.00
N PHE A 37 -0.77 0.03 1.66
CA PHE A 37 -0.68 1.32 2.33
C PHE A 37 -2.02 1.77 2.90
N LYS A 38 -1.96 2.41 4.07
CA LYS A 38 -3.11 3.06 4.71
C LYS A 38 -2.72 4.49 5.04
N SER A 39 -3.44 5.47 4.50
CA SER A 39 -3.15 6.90 4.71
C SER A 39 -1.69 7.30 4.40
N GLY A 40 -1.07 6.65 3.39
CA GLY A 40 0.31 6.89 3.00
C GLY A 40 1.37 6.12 3.82
N GLU A 41 0.97 5.43 4.88
CA GLU A 41 1.86 4.58 5.68
C GLU A 41 1.84 3.13 5.18
N PHE A 42 3.00 2.47 5.12
CA PHE A 42 3.09 1.05 4.78
C PHE A 42 2.62 0.16 5.95
N VAL A 43 1.54 -0.57 5.71
CA VAL A 43 0.94 -1.49 6.69
C VAL A 43 1.07 -2.97 6.30
N SER A 44 1.38 -3.27 5.04
CA SER A 44 1.39 -4.63 4.47
C SER A 44 0.02 -5.34 4.55
N VAL A 45 -0.01 -6.62 4.20
CA VAL A 45 -1.16 -7.53 4.43
C VAL A 45 -0.82 -8.47 5.58
N SER A 46 -1.75 -8.64 6.51
CA SER A 46 -1.59 -9.53 7.67
C SER A 46 -2.69 -10.59 7.76
N LEU A 47 -2.38 -11.72 8.38
CA LEU A 47 -3.32 -12.82 8.58
C LEU A 47 -3.84 -12.76 10.03
N ARG A 48 -5.15 -12.60 10.20
CA ARG A 48 -5.77 -12.45 11.52
C ARG A 48 -6.42 -13.76 12.00
N LYS A 49 -5.97 -14.25 13.15
CA LYS A 49 -6.66 -15.34 13.85
C LYS A 49 -8.08 -14.93 14.25
N GLY A 50 -9.05 -15.78 13.93
CA GLY A 50 -10.47 -15.55 14.27
C GLY A 50 -11.22 -14.65 13.30
N GLY A 51 -10.66 -14.46 12.09
CA GLY A 51 -11.29 -13.69 11.01
C GLY A 51 -10.74 -12.26 10.90
N ALA A 52 -10.55 -11.80 9.67
CA ALA A 52 -10.16 -10.45 9.32
C ALA A 52 -11.20 -9.44 9.78
N LYS A 53 -10.72 -8.32 10.33
CA LYS A 53 -11.54 -7.17 10.75
C LYS A 53 -11.35 -5.98 9.82
N ASP A 54 -10.15 -5.87 9.24
CA ASP A 54 -9.84 -4.88 8.22
C ASP A 54 -9.85 -5.56 6.83
N PRO A 55 -10.93 -5.44 6.04
CA PRO A 55 -11.02 -6.13 4.76
C PRO A 55 -10.03 -5.62 3.71
N GLU A 56 -9.40 -4.46 3.90
CA GLU A 56 -8.42 -3.91 2.96
C GLU A 56 -7.00 -4.45 3.22
N HIS A 57 -6.66 -4.71 4.48
CA HIS A 57 -5.29 -5.03 4.90
C HIS A 57 -5.15 -6.38 5.63
N GLU A 58 -6.25 -7.06 5.92
CA GLU A 58 -6.25 -8.35 6.60
C GLU A 58 -6.87 -9.46 5.76
N VAL A 59 -6.35 -10.67 5.95
CA VAL A 59 -6.87 -11.94 5.46
C VAL A 59 -7.16 -12.84 6.67
N ASP A 60 -8.15 -13.71 6.56
CA ASP A 60 -8.43 -14.69 7.60
C ASP A 60 -7.21 -15.60 7.83
N GLY A 61 -6.80 -15.75 9.08
CA GLY A 61 -5.78 -16.73 9.45
C GLY A 61 -6.31 -18.17 9.35
N ILE A 62 -5.41 -19.12 9.14
CA ILE A 62 -5.79 -20.52 9.01
C ILE A 62 -6.06 -21.14 10.39
N SER A 63 -7.23 -21.76 10.53
CA SER A 63 -7.57 -22.52 11.74
C SER A 63 -6.58 -23.67 11.94
N GLY A 64 -5.99 -23.80 13.14
CA GLY A 64 -4.91 -24.76 13.41
C GLY A 64 -3.54 -24.37 12.85
N GLY A 65 -3.47 -23.43 11.90
CA GLY A 65 -2.23 -22.95 11.26
C GLY A 65 -1.75 -21.59 11.77
N THR A 66 -1.85 -21.31 13.08
CA THR A 66 -1.49 -19.98 13.63
C THR A 66 -0.02 -19.64 13.37
N LYS A 67 0.91 -20.58 13.58
CA LYS A 67 2.35 -20.33 13.33
C LYS A 67 2.65 -20.05 11.86
N THR A 68 2.00 -20.77 10.95
CA THR A 68 2.08 -20.50 9.52
C THR A 68 1.50 -19.12 9.18
N SER A 69 0.37 -18.75 9.79
CA SER A 69 -0.28 -17.45 9.58
C SER A 69 0.61 -16.29 10.05
N ASP A 70 1.22 -16.43 11.24
CA ASP A 70 2.18 -15.47 11.78
C ASP A 70 3.42 -15.38 10.87
N GLY A 71 3.93 -16.51 10.41
CA GLY A 71 5.08 -16.60 9.50
C GLY A 71 4.83 -15.92 8.16
N VAL A 72 3.67 -16.15 7.53
CA VAL A 72 3.28 -15.47 6.28
C VAL A 72 3.13 -13.96 6.50
N THR A 73 2.54 -13.54 7.62
CA THR A 73 2.42 -12.12 7.97
C THR A 73 3.80 -11.45 8.06
N ALA A 74 4.73 -12.08 8.77
CA ALA A 74 6.11 -11.60 8.88
C ALA A 74 6.81 -11.58 7.51
N MET A 75 6.73 -12.69 6.76
CA MET A 75 7.31 -12.81 5.42
C MET A 75 6.85 -11.69 4.49
N LEU A 76 5.54 -11.41 4.44
CA LEU A 76 4.99 -10.36 3.57
C LEU A 76 5.53 -8.99 3.98
N ARG A 77 5.50 -8.66 5.27
CA ARG A 77 6.03 -7.39 5.76
C ARG A 77 7.51 -7.24 5.46
N ASP A 78 8.33 -8.24 5.76
CA ASP A 78 9.78 -8.18 5.61
C ASP A 78 10.18 -8.09 4.13
N CYS A 79 9.63 -8.96 3.28
CA CYS A 79 9.94 -8.98 1.86
C CYS A 79 9.48 -7.70 1.16
N LEU A 80 8.28 -7.19 1.44
CA LEU A 80 7.76 -5.99 0.79
C LEU A 80 8.42 -4.71 1.31
N SER A 81 8.90 -4.69 2.56
CA SER A 81 9.64 -3.55 3.11
C SER A 81 10.88 -3.20 2.28
N ALA A 82 11.55 -4.21 1.71
CA ALA A 82 12.71 -3.99 0.84
C ALA A 82 12.38 -3.23 -0.47
N TYR A 83 11.10 -3.22 -0.88
CA TYR A 83 10.63 -2.57 -2.10
C TYR A 83 9.96 -1.21 -1.83
N LEU A 84 9.94 -0.71 -0.58
CA LEU A 84 9.31 0.58 -0.26
C LEU A 84 9.78 1.75 -1.13
N PRO A 85 11.09 1.93 -1.39
CA PRO A 85 11.54 3.02 -2.26
C PRO A 85 10.92 2.93 -3.67
N TYR A 86 10.74 1.71 -4.19
CA TYR A 86 10.08 1.50 -5.46
C TYR A 86 8.59 1.87 -5.38
N PHE A 87 7.84 1.37 -4.39
CA PHE A 87 6.42 1.67 -4.26
C PHE A 87 6.13 3.16 -4.08
N GLU A 88 6.94 3.86 -3.30
CA GLU A 88 6.86 5.31 -3.10
C GLU A 88 7.12 6.08 -4.40
N SER A 89 8.14 5.68 -5.17
CA SER A 89 8.42 6.29 -6.49
C SER A 89 7.22 6.15 -7.44
N GLN A 90 6.53 5.00 -7.42
CA GLN A 90 5.35 4.78 -8.25
C GLN A 90 4.14 5.57 -7.76
N HIS A 91 4.03 5.89 -6.47
CA HIS A 91 2.99 6.80 -5.95
C HIS A 91 3.23 8.25 -6.37
N GLN A 92 4.48 8.73 -6.31
CA GLN A 92 4.81 10.08 -6.77
C GLN A 92 4.62 10.23 -8.28
N ALA A 93 5.07 9.26 -9.07
CA ALA A 93 4.86 9.27 -10.51
C ALA A 93 3.36 9.30 -10.89
N ALA A 94 2.54 8.50 -10.19
CA ALA A 94 1.09 8.51 -10.39
C ALA A 94 0.46 9.88 -10.03
N ALA A 95 0.86 10.48 -8.90
CA ALA A 95 0.35 11.79 -8.47
C ALA A 95 0.73 12.94 -9.42
N GLN A 96 1.90 12.86 -10.05
CA GLN A 96 2.40 13.87 -11.01
C GLN A 96 1.80 13.71 -12.41
N SER A 97 1.28 12.52 -12.75
CA SER A 97 0.68 12.22 -14.05
C SER A 97 -0.84 12.45 -14.13
N ALA A 98 -1.49 12.81 -13.03
CA ALA A 98 -2.91 13.19 -13.02
C ALA A 98 -3.07 14.58 -13.68
N PRO A 99 -3.98 14.77 -14.65
CA PRO A 99 -4.10 16.04 -15.34
C PRO A 99 -4.52 17.13 -14.35
N ALA A 100 -3.71 18.20 -14.29
CA ALA A 100 -4.06 19.45 -13.62
C ALA A 100 -5.22 20.12 -14.37
N ALA A 101 -6.45 19.74 -14.05
CA ALA A 101 -7.63 20.52 -14.38
C ALA A 101 -8.08 21.25 -13.12
N ALA A 102 -8.15 22.59 -13.22
CA ALA A 102 -8.55 23.57 -12.21
C ALA A 102 -7.47 24.02 -11.20
N ASN A 103 -6.50 24.81 -11.69
CA ASN A 103 -6.00 25.93 -10.90
C ASN A 103 -5.72 27.14 -11.79
N GLU A 104 -6.78 27.70 -12.39
CA GLU A 104 -6.80 29.07 -12.90
C GLU A 104 -8.04 29.76 -12.31
N ALA A 105 -7.88 30.34 -11.12
CA ALA A 105 -8.68 31.47 -10.63
C ALA A 105 -8.32 31.77 -9.17
N ALA A 106 -7.14 32.32 -8.92
CA ALA A 106 -6.92 33.23 -7.79
C ALA A 106 -5.54 33.87 -7.89
N SER A 107 -5.52 35.19 -7.72
CA SER A 107 -4.35 36.03 -7.43
C SER A 107 -3.63 36.66 -8.63
N SER A 108 -4.29 37.65 -9.24
CA SER A 108 -3.60 38.86 -9.69
C SER A 108 -4.50 40.10 -9.57
N GLU A 109 -4.91 40.42 -8.33
CA GLU A 109 -5.32 41.76 -7.95
C GLU A 109 -4.62 42.11 -6.63
N VAL A 110 -3.45 42.75 -6.70
CA VAL A 110 -3.06 43.85 -5.80
C VAL A 110 -2.12 44.79 -6.56
N SER A 111 -2.71 45.88 -7.03
CA SER A 111 -2.24 47.27 -6.92
C SER A 111 -0.78 47.60 -7.27
N ASN A 112 -0.63 48.21 -8.45
CA ASN A 112 0.38 49.25 -8.73
C ASN A 112 0.40 50.29 -7.60
N GLN A 113 1.58 50.57 -7.04
CA GLN A 113 1.91 51.87 -6.44
C GLN A 113 3.45 52.04 -6.34
N GLN A 114 3.89 53.18 -6.88
CA GLN A 114 5.16 53.90 -6.73
C GLN A 114 6.47 53.14 -6.49
N ASN A 115 7.42 53.32 -7.43
CA ASN A 115 8.75 53.78 -7.04
C ASN A 115 9.17 54.94 -7.96
N VAL A 116 8.91 56.15 -7.50
CA VAL A 116 9.59 57.36 -7.96
C VAL A 116 10.87 57.40 -7.14
N ASN A 117 12.03 57.27 -7.77
CA ASN A 117 13.24 57.83 -7.17
C ASN A 117 14.21 58.35 -8.24
N GLU A 118 14.51 59.62 -8.07
CA GLU A 118 15.48 60.46 -8.75
C GLU A 118 16.91 59.92 -8.68
N SER A 119 17.73 60.30 -9.67
CA SER A 119 19.16 60.69 -9.58
C SER A 119 19.55 61.15 -11.00
N HIS A 120 19.72 62.45 -11.30
CA HIS A 120 21.00 63.19 -11.25
C HIS A 120 22.16 62.31 -11.78
N GLU A 121 22.79 62.58 -12.93
CA GLU A 121 23.52 63.78 -13.36
C GLU A 121 23.71 63.80 -14.89
#